data_AF-A0A4Q5U1S6-F1
#
_entry.id   AF-A0A4Q5U1S6-F1
#
_cell.length_a   1.000
_cell.length_b   1.000
_cell.length_c   1.000
_cell.angle_alpha   90.00
_cell.angle_beta   90.00
_cell.angle_gamma   90.00
#
_symmetry.space_group_name_H-M   'P 1'
#
loop_
_entity.id
_entity.type
_entity.pdbx_description
1 polymer ?
#
loop_
_entity_poly.entity_id
_entity_poly.type
_entity_poly.pdbx_seq_one_letter_code
_entity_poly.pdbx_strand_id
1 'polypeptide(L)'
;MIQVETTVISDNCTAWRDRLREHREKLNDCQHQLQQLAARELTTDQLRDLEQLHNQFHVQLVNIHDLKHSIKTHLKKTDFEFNVKNGHLNDDTLAEHEVLLTRYSGLEERLQELQDRFTRFVKKVR
;
A
#
# COMPACT_ATOMS: atom_id res chain seq x y z
N MET A 1 -30.94 -4.81 -4.30
CA MET A 1 -29.87 -4.03 -3.65
C MET A 1 -28.61 -4.87 -3.37
N ILE A 2 -28.74 -6.18 -3.17
CA ILE A 2 -27.66 -7.09 -2.71
C ILE A 2 -26.54 -7.36 -3.74
N GLN A 3 -26.85 -7.58 -5.02
CA GLN A 3 -25.82 -7.70 -6.07
C GLN A 3 -24.95 -6.44 -6.23
N VAL A 4 -25.48 -5.27 -5.84
CA VAL A 4 -24.76 -4.00 -5.90
C VAL A 4 -23.66 -3.98 -4.83
N GLU A 5 -23.91 -4.51 -3.63
CA GLU A 5 -22.95 -4.52 -2.52
C GLU A 5 -21.72 -5.39 -2.83
N THR A 6 -21.91 -6.58 -3.39
CA THR A 6 -20.79 -7.47 -3.77
C THR A 6 -19.97 -6.91 -4.92
N THR A 7 -20.63 -6.29 -5.91
CA THR A 7 -19.95 -5.63 -7.03
C THR A 7 -19.09 -4.47 -6.52
N VAL A 8 -19.63 -3.63 -5.61
CA VAL A 8 -18.90 -2.52 -4.99
C VAL A 8 -17.69 -3.02 -4.20
N ILE A 9 -17.81 -4.07 -3.39
CA ILE A 9 -16.68 -4.65 -2.64
C ILE A 9 -15.58 -5.14 -3.59
N SER A 10 -15.96 -5.86 -4.64
CA SER A 10 -15.02 -6.39 -5.64
C SER A 10 -14.29 -5.28 -6.38
N ASP A 11 -15.02 -4.25 -6.82
CA ASP A 11 -14.47 -3.11 -7.54
C ASP A 11 -13.51 -2.31 -6.66
N ASN A 12 -13.90 -2.03 -5.40
CA ASN A 12 -13.03 -1.38 -4.41
C ASN A 12 -11.73 -2.15 -4.20
N CYS A 13 -11.83 -3.45 -3.94
CA CYS A 13 -10.66 -4.30 -3.70
C CYS A 13 -9.74 -4.40 -4.92
N THR A 14 -10.31 -4.40 -6.13
CA THR A 14 -9.54 -4.38 -7.37
C THR A 14 -8.79 -3.05 -7.52
N ALA A 15 -9.51 -1.93 -7.35
CA ALA A 15 -8.93 -0.59 -7.42
C ALA A 15 -7.80 -0.40 -6.39
N TRP A 16 -8.00 -0.84 -5.14
CA TRP A 16 -6.95 -0.79 -4.11
C TRP A 16 -5.72 -1.60 -4.50
N ARG A 17 -5.90 -2.80 -5.05
CA ARG A 17 -4.77 -3.67 -5.45
C ARG A 17 -3.97 -3.09 -6.61
N ASP A 18 -4.63 -2.39 -7.54
CA ASP A 18 -3.97 -1.71 -8.64
C ASP A 18 -3.21 -0.47 -8.16
N ARG A 19 -3.82 0.37 -7.30
CA ARG A 19 -3.11 1.48 -6.64
C ARG A 19 -1.90 1.03 -5.83
N LEU A 20 -2.03 -0.06 -5.06
CA LEU A 20 -0.91 -0.64 -4.33
C LEU A 20 0.19 -1.20 -5.27
N ARG A 21 -0.14 -1.60 -6.51
CA ARG A 21 0.87 -1.94 -7.52
C ARG A 21 1.63 -0.68 -7.96
N GLU A 22 0.93 0.39 -8.29
CA GLU A 22 1.53 1.67 -8.69
C GLU A 22 2.46 2.22 -7.59
N HIS A 23 2.04 2.18 -6.33
CA HIS A 23 2.87 2.62 -5.21
C HIS A 23 4.12 1.78 -5.03
N ARG A 24 4.02 0.45 -5.19
CA ARG A 24 5.20 -0.43 -5.16
C ARG A 24 6.21 -0.04 -6.24
N GLU A 25 5.76 0.23 -7.45
CA GLU A 25 6.62 0.65 -8.56
C GLU A 25 7.31 1.98 -8.24
N LYS A 26 6.54 2.98 -7.79
CA LYS A 26 7.10 4.28 -7.34
C LYS A 26 8.13 4.12 -6.23
N LEU A 27 7.88 3.28 -5.23
CA LEU A 27 8.84 3.06 -4.14
C LEU A 27 10.13 2.40 -4.63
N ASN A 28 10.04 1.44 -5.56
CA ASN A 28 11.23 0.83 -6.17
C ASN A 28 12.04 1.88 -6.94
N ASP A 29 11.39 2.76 -7.70
CA ASP A 29 12.06 3.86 -8.40
C ASP A 29 12.75 4.82 -7.42
N CYS A 30 12.08 5.18 -6.32
CA CYS A 30 12.69 5.98 -5.26
C CYS A 30 13.88 5.27 -4.61
N GLN A 31 13.82 3.96 -4.39
CA GLN A 31 14.96 3.19 -3.87
C GLN A 31 16.14 3.21 -4.84
N HIS A 32 15.91 3.02 -6.13
CA HIS A 32 16.96 3.10 -7.14
C HIS A 32 17.61 4.49 -7.18
N GLN A 33 16.81 5.55 -7.10
CA GLN A 33 17.34 6.91 -7.03
C GLN A 33 18.10 7.16 -5.71
N LEU A 34 17.62 6.63 -4.58
CA LEU A 34 18.31 6.73 -3.29
C LEU A 34 19.69 6.05 -3.34
N GLN A 35 19.79 4.89 -4.00
CA GLN A 35 21.07 4.20 -4.21
C GLN A 35 22.05 5.02 -5.06
N GLN A 36 21.57 5.72 -6.09
CA GLN A 36 22.42 6.62 -6.88
C GLN A 36 22.93 7.80 -6.05
N LEU A 37 22.10 8.35 -5.17
CA LEU A 37 22.51 9.44 -4.27
C LEU A 37 23.51 8.98 -3.20
N ALA A 38 23.45 7.71 -2.79
CA ALA A 38 24.40 7.14 -1.84
C ALA A 38 25.85 7.13 -2.35
N ALA A 39 26.06 7.22 -3.66
CA ALA A 39 27.40 7.28 -4.26
C ALA A 39 28.06 8.67 -4.16
N ARG A 40 27.34 9.69 -3.67
CA ARG A 40 27.86 11.05 -3.48
C ARG A 40 28.53 11.20 -2.11
N GLU A 41 29.36 12.22 -1.96
CA GLU A 41 29.81 12.66 -0.65
C GLU A 41 28.63 13.31 0.09
N LEU A 42 28.19 12.67 1.17
CA LEU A 42 27.08 13.11 2.01
C LEU A 42 27.61 13.49 3.40
N THR A 43 26.99 14.49 4.01
CA THR A 43 27.25 14.81 5.41
C THR A 43 26.71 13.70 6.32
N THR A 44 27.19 13.61 7.56
CA THR A 44 26.70 12.63 8.55
C THR A 44 25.18 12.67 8.72
N ASP A 45 24.58 13.87 8.75
CA ASP A 45 23.13 14.03 8.84
C ASP A 45 22.42 13.51 7.58
N GLN A 46 22.97 13.75 6.39
CA GLN A 46 22.41 13.26 5.14
C GLN A 46 22.52 11.73 5.03
N LEU A 47 23.61 11.12 5.54
CA LEU A 47 23.75 9.67 5.61
C LEU A 47 22.69 9.04 6.52
N ARG A 48 22.43 9.66 7.68
CA ARG A 48 21.35 9.22 8.57
C ARG A 48 19.98 9.34 7.92
N ASP A 49 19.70 10.45 7.24
CA ASP A 49 18.44 10.65 6.51
C ASP A 49 18.27 9.59 5.41
N LEU A 50 19.35 9.25 4.71
CA LEU A 50 19.39 8.22 3.66
C LEU A 50 19.07 6.83 4.23
N GLU A 51 19.73 6.44 5.32
CA GLU A 51 19.49 5.14 5.97
C GLU A 51 18.04 5.02 6.46
N GLN A 52 17.51 6.09 7.07
CA GLN A 52 16.11 6.14 7.49
C GLN A 52 15.15 5.99 6.31
N LEU A 53 15.38 6.68 5.19
CA LEU A 53 14.56 6.55 3.99
C LEU A 53 14.63 5.14 3.40
N HIS A 54 15.82 4.56 3.32
CA HIS A 54 16.02 3.19 2.83
C HIS A 54 15.23 2.18 3.67
N ASN A 55 15.33 2.27 4.99
CA ASN A 55 14.60 1.39 5.92
C ASN A 55 13.09 1.59 5.81
N GLN A 56 12.63 2.83 5.68
CA GLN A 56 11.20 3.11 5.52
C GLN A 56 10.65 2.59 4.18
N PHE A 57 11.39 2.71 3.08
CA PHE A 57 10.99 2.11 1.81
C PHE A 57 10.84 0.59 1.93
N HIS A 58 11.81 -0.08 2.57
CA HIS A 58 11.72 -1.52 2.80
C HIS A 58 10.47 -1.91 3.61
N VAL A 59 10.23 -1.23 4.74
CA VAL A 59 9.04 -1.47 5.58
C VAL A 59 7.74 -1.26 4.80
N GLN A 60 7.63 -0.18 4.02
CA GLN A 60 6.40 0.08 3.28
C GLN A 60 6.19 -0.89 2.11
N LEU A 61 7.25 -1.41 1.48
CA LEU A 61 7.13 -2.47 0.48
C LEU A 61 6.56 -3.77 1.07
N VAL A 62 6.98 -4.14 2.29
CA VAL A 62 6.41 -5.27 3.03
C VAL A 62 4.93 -5.00 3.35
N ASN A 63 4.59 -3.81 3.86
CA ASN A 63 3.21 -3.44 4.16
C ASN A 63 2.30 -3.50 2.92
N ILE A 64 2.79 -3.02 1.78
CA ILE A 64 2.07 -3.11 0.50
C ILE A 64 1.83 -4.57 0.11
N HIS A 65 2.86 -5.41 0.20
CA HIS A 65 2.73 -6.84 -0.11
C HIS A 65 1.66 -7.50 0.76
N ASP A 66 1.73 -7.30 2.07
CA ASP A 66 0.85 -7.95 3.04
C ASP A 66 -0.60 -7.46 2.88
N LEU A 67 -0.81 -6.16 2.67
CA LEU A 67 -2.15 -5.63 2.42
C LEU A 67 -2.72 -6.15 1.10
N LYS A 68 -1.94 -6.20 0.01
CA LYS A 68 -2.38 -6.79 -1.26
C LYS A 68 -2.77 -8.26 -1.08
N HIS A 69 -2.04 -9.00 -0.26
CA HIS A 69 -2.37 -10.38 0.06
C HIS A 69 -3.68 -10.48 0.85
N SER A 70 -3.86 -9.67 1.91
CA SER A 70 -5.11 -9.62 2.69
C SER A 70 -6.31 -9.30 1.80
N ILE A 71 -6.22 -8.29 0.93
CA ILE A 71 -7.30 -7.92 -0.01
C ILE A 71 -7.62 -9.07 -0.97
N LYS A 72 -6.60 -9.76 -1.50
CA LYS A 72 -6.81 -10.91 -2.38
C LYS A 72 -7.51 -12.06 -1.66
N THR A 73 -7.18 -12.32 -0.40
CA THR A 73 -7.82 -13.36 0.41
C THR A 73 -9.27 -12.99 0.73
N HIS A 74 -9.52 -11.74 1.10
CA HIS A 74 -10.86 -11.23 1.34
C HIS A 74 -11.75 -11.34 0.09
N LEU A 75 -11.27 -10.96 -1.10
CA LEU A 75 -12.01 -11.16 -2.36
C LEU A 75 -12.45 -12.61 -2.56
N LYS A 76 -11.54 -13.58 -2.38
CA LYS A 76 -11.87 -15.01 -2.50
C LYS A 76 -12.92 -15.46 -1.49
N LYS A 77 -12.85 -14.93 -0.26
CA LYS A 77 -13.81 -15.23 0.81
C LYS A 77 -15.19 -14.67 0.46
N THR A 78 -15.26 -13.41 0.03
CA THR A 78 -16.49 -12.75 -0.41
C THR A 78 -17.13 -13.50 -1.58
N ASP A 79 -16.35 -13.89 -2.59
CA ASP A 79 -16.85 -14.69 -3.73
C ASP A 79 -17.41 -16.04 -3.27
N PHE A 80 -16.72 -16.73 -2.38
CA PHE A 80 -17.18 -18.02 -1.85
C PHE A 80 -18.48 -17.88 -1.05
N GLU A 81 -18.53 -16.94 -0.11
CA GLU A 81 -19.70 -16.72 0.74
C GLU A 81 -20.92 -16.32 -0.09
N PHE A 82 -20.75 -15.41 -1.05
CA PHE A 82 -21.81 -15.00 -1.95
C PHE A 82 -22.42 -16.19 -2.71
N ASN A 83 -21.57 -17.08 -3.25
CA ASN A 83 -22.02 -18.26 -3.99
C ASN A 83 -22.72 -19.30 -3.10
N VAL A 84 -22.24 -19.50 -1.88
CA VAL A 84 -22.78 -20.53 -0.97
C VAL A 84 -24.05 -20.07 -0.25
N LYS A 85 -24.21 -18.76 0.00
CA LYS A 85 -25.31 -18.21 0.79
C LYS A 85 -26.39 -17.50 -0.05
N ASN A 86 -26.62 -17.95 -1.29
CA ASN A 86 -27.62 -17.36 -2.20
C ASN A 86 -27.49 -15.83 -2.36
N GLY A 87 -26.25 -15.34 -2.40
CA GLY A 87 -25.96 -13.92 -2.58
C GLY A 87 -25.82 -13.10 -1.30
N HIS A 88 -25.82 -13.71 -0.12
CA HIS A 88 -25.67 -13.00 1.16
C HIS A 88 -24.26 -13.10 1.75
N LEU A 89 -23.65 -11.95 2.07
CA LEU A 89 -22.43 -11.88 2.87
C LEU A 89 -22.79 -11.86 4.36
N ASN A 90 -21.92 -12.39 5.21
CA ASN A 90 -22.08 -12.21 6.66
C ASN A 90 -21.54 -10.85 7.12
N ASP A 91 -22.00 -10.44 8.30
CA ASP A 91 -21.56 -9.21 8.95
C ASP A 91 -20.05 -9.21 9.20
N ASP A 92 -19.45 -10.37 9.48
CA ASP A 92 -18.01 -10.51 9.68
C ASP A 92 -17.20 -10.17 8.42
N THR A 93 -17.67 -10.58 7.23
CA THR A 93 -17.02 -10.25 5.94
C THR A 93 -17.16 -8.77 5.64
N LEU A 94 -18.31 -8.16 5.92
CA LEU A 94 -18.49 -6.72 5.78
C LEU A 94 -17.57 -5.95 6.74
N ALA A 95 -17.47 -6.38 8.01
CA ALA A 95 -16.56 -5.80 8.98
C ALA A 95 -15.09 -5.92 8.56
N GLU A 96 -14.69 -7.07 7.99
CA GLU A 96 -13.35 -7.27 7.44
C GLU A 96 -13.06 -6.28 6.29
N HIS A 97 -14.05 -5.99 5.44
CA HIS A 97 -13.90 -5.01 4.36
C HIS A 97 -13.59 -3.60 4.92
N GLU A 98 -14.30 -3.16 5.95
CA GLU A 98 -14.07 -1.86 6.60
C GLU A 98 -12.69 -1.76 7.27
N VAL A 99 -12.22 -2.87 7.86
CA VAL A 99 -10.86 -2.97 8.39
C VAL A 99 -9.83 -2.83 7.26
N LEU A 100 -10.07 -3.47 6.11
CA LEU A 100 -9.19 -3.35 4.95
C LEU A 100 -9.17 -1.93 4.38
N LEU A 101 -10.33 -1.27 4.31
CA LEU A 101 -10.43 0.15 3.91
C LEU A 101 -9.59 1.03 4.84
N THR A 102 -9.72 0.86 6.16
CA THR A 102 -8.95 1.63 7.14
C THR A 102 -7.44 1.40 6.98
N ARG A 103 -7.02 0.14 6.80
CA ARG A 103 -5.62 -0.21 6.56
C ARG A 103 -5.08 0.37 5.26
N TYR A 104 -5.90 0.36 4.21
CA TYR A 104 -5.57 0.94 2.90
C TYR A 104 -5.38 2.45 3.01
N SER A 105 -6.37 3.19 3.52
CA SER A 105 -6.29 4.64 3.66
C SER A 105 -5.10 5.08 4.51
N GLY A 106 -4.87 4.40 5.64
CA GLY A 106 -3.70 4.70 6.48
C GLY A 106 -2.37 4.39 5.79
N LEU A 107 -2.31 3.38 4.91
CA LEU A 107 -1.10 3.11 4.13
C LEU A 107 -0.88 4.17 3.05
N GLU A 108 -1.93 4.60 2.35
CA GLU A 108 -1.86 5.70 1.36
C GLU A 108 -1.24 6.95 1.97
N GLU A 109 -1.72 7.37 3.15
CA GLU A 109 -1.20 8.55 3.87
C GLU A 109 0.29 8.41 4.18
N ARG A 110 0.70 7.27 4.75
CA ARG A 110 2.12 7.01 5.07
C ARG A 110 3.00 6.98 3.82
N LEU A 111 2.49 6.45 2.71
CA LEU A 111 3.21 6.43 1.44
C LEU A 111 3.39 7.84 0.88
N GLN A 112 2.37 8.69 0.96
CA GLN A 112 2.46 10.08 0.55
C GLN A 112 3.48 10.85 1.40
N GLU A 113 3.42 10.70 2.72
CA GLU A 113 4.40 11.31 3.64
C GLU A 113 5.84 10.87 3.34
N LEU A 114 6.03 9.59 3.02
CA LEU A 114 7.34 9.04 2.67
C LEU A 114 7.86 9.61 1.34
N GLN A 115 7.01 9.76 0.33
CA GLN A 115 7.35 10.40 -0.94
C GLN A 115 7.72 11.88 -0.75
N ASP A 116 7.00 12.61 0.10
CA ASP A 116 7.30 14.00 0.42
C ASP A 116 8.64 14.13 1.16
N ARG A 117 8.90 13.24 2.12
CA ARG A 117 10.18 13.17 2.84
C ARG A 117 11.34 12.89 1.87
N PHE A 118 11.16 11.93 0.96
CA PHE A 118 12.15 11.63 -0.07
C PHE A 118 12.41 12.83 -0.97
N THR A 119 11.35 13.48 -1.47
CA THR A 119 11.47 14.68 -2.32
C THR A 119 12.24 15.80 -1.62
N ARG A 120 12.00 16.03 -0.33
CA ARG A 120 12.76 17.00 0.48
C ARG A 120 14.23 16.59 0.61
N PHE A 121 14.52 15.31 0.83
CA PHE A 121 15.88 14.80 0.89
C PHE A 121 16.64 14.98 -0.42
N VAL A 122 16.03 14.62 -1.56
CA VAL A 122 16.63 14.81 -2.89
C VAL A 122 16.97 16.29 -3.13
N LYS A 123 16.08 17.22 -2.76
CA LYS A 123 16.36 18.67 -2.86
C LYS A 123 17.50 19.15 -1.97
N LYS A 124 17.69 18.54 -0.79
CA LYS A 124 18.78 18.87 0.16
C LYS A 124 20.13 18.33 -0.29
N VAL A 125 20.14 17.24 -1.05
CA VAL A 125 21.36 16.54 -1.52
C VAL A 125 21.76 16.96 -2.94
N ARG A 126 20.83 17.52 -3.72
CA ARG A 126 21.09 18.03 -5.06
C ARG A 126 22.00 19.25 -5.02
#